data_AF-A0A3P6STS7-F1
#
_entry.id   AF-A0A3P6STS7-F1
#
_cell.length_a   1.000
_cell.length_b   1.000
_cell.length_c   1.000
_cell.angle_alpha   90.00
_cell.angle_beta   90.00
_cell.angle_gamma   90.00
#
_symmetry.space_group_name_H-M   'P 1'
#
loop_
_entity.id
_entity.type
_entity.pdbx_description
1 polymer ?
#
loop_
_entity_poly.entity_id
_entity_poly.type
_entity_poly.pdbx_seq_one_letter_code
_entity_poly.pdbx_strand_id
1 'polypeptide(L)'
;MKDLSHNFPFQVLGGIANLHTHLPSTKSKLQTELRSFANFITVLAICMAVAMFLIGCIVAKFENVLDHFVIGFLVVIVANVPQGLPATVMSQLRIIARRMAQKNVYIKKLDLIDELGAASVICADKSGTLTMNQMVVTDLWYNGKMIGGAGVNFKHPHIRTMKSAVKNIKSGDRLEEPLPDILTGKLGF
;
A
#
# COMPACT_ATOMS: atom_id res chain seq x y z
N MET A 1 7.56 -8.39 21.97
CA MET A 1 8.52 -8.56 20.85
C MET A 1 9.75 -7.64 20.93
N LYS A 2 9.77 -6.60 21.77
CA LYS A 2 10.99 -5.80 22.05
C LYS A 2 12.05 -6.56 22.87
N ASP A 3 11.66 -7.54 23.67
CA ASP A 3 12.58 -8.25 24.58
C ASP A 3 13.48 -9.33 23.93
N LEU A 4 13.16 -9.80 22.72
CA LEU A 4 13.99 -10.84 22.07
C LEU A 4 15.23 -10.28 21.38
N SER A 5 15.23 -8.99 21.02
CA SER A 5 16.35 -8.36 20.29
C SER A 5 17.61 -8.23 21.14
N HIS A 6 17.47 -8.20 22.46
CA HIS A 6 18.58 -7.84 23.34
C HIS A 6 19.49 -9.02 23.72
N ASN A 7 19.03 -10.27 23.52
CA ASN A 7 19.72 -11.45 24.02
C ASN A 7 20.57 -12.21 22.98
N PHE A 8 20.41 -11.98 21.66
CA PHE A 8 21.14 -12.73 20.63
C PHE A 8 21.47 -11.91 19.36
N PRO A 9 22.32 -10.86 19.44
CA PRO A 9 22.67 -10.03 18.28
C PRO A 9 23.51 -10.76 17.21
N PHE A 10 24.13 -11.90 17.54
CA PHE A 10 25.07 -12.62 16.67
C PHE A 10 24.43 -13.75 15.84
N GLN A 11 23.15 -14.03 16.01
CA GLN A 11 22.44 -15.00 15.17
C GLN A 11 21.88 -14.32 13.92
N VAL A 12 21.82 -15.05 12.80
CA VAL A 12 21.31 -14.54 11.51
C VAL A 12 19.96 -13.85 11.65
N LEU A 13 19.04 -14.44 12.45
CA LEU A 13 17.72 -13.85 12.70
C LEU A 13 17.79 -12.55 13.52
N GLY A 14 18.69 -12.47 14.49
CA GLY A 14 18.96 -11.26 15.28
C GLY A 14 19.53 -10.14 14.42
N GLY A 15 20.44 -10.47 13.49
CA GLY A 15 20.99 -9.54 12.51
C GLY A 15 19.91 -8.94 11.59
N ILE A 16 19.02 -9.79 11.05
CA ILE A 16 17.90 -9.33 10.18
C ILE A 16 16.92 -8.45 10.96
N ALA A 17 16.58 -8.85 12.20
CA ALA A 17 15.69 -8.05 13.05
C ALA A 17 16.29 -6.67 13.37
N ASN A 18 17.59 -6.60 13.65
CA ASN A 18 18.28 -5.34 13.90
C ASN A 18 18.34 -4.44 12.66
N LEU A 19 18.54 -5.02 11.47
CA LEU A 19 18.46 -4.27 10.22
C LEU A 19 17.04 -3.70 10.03
N HIS A 20 16.00 -4.50 10.24
CA HIS A 20 14.61 -4.07 10.05
C HIS A 20 14.20 -2.92 10.99
N THR A 21 14.66 -2.91 12.24
CA THR A 21 14.30 -1.85 13.21
C THR A 21 14.95 -0.51 12.88
N HIS A 22 16.07 -0.50 12.15
CA HIS A 22 16.83 0.70 11.81
C HIS A 22 16.45 1.33 10.46
N LEU A 23 15.48 0.75 9.72
CA LEU A 23 15.01 1.39 8.49
C LEU A 23 14.30 2.72 8.81
N PRO A 24 14.70 3.83 8.16
CA PRO A 24 14.03 5.11 8.35
C PRO A 24 12.59 5.04 7.83
N SER A 25 11.66 5.65 8.56
CA SER A 25 10.29 5.78 8.09
C SER A 25 10.27 6.72 6.88
N THR A 26 9.99 6.17 5.70
CA THR A 26 9.77 6.97 4.49
C THR A 26 8.41 7.68 4.60
N LYS A 27 8.35 8.93 4.12
CA LYS A 27 7.09 9.68 4.03
C LYS A 27 6.31 9.20 2.82
N SER A 28 4.99 9.10 2.95
CA SER A 28 4.12 8.74 1.83
C SER A 28 4.20 9.79 0.71
N LYS A 29 3.99 9.34 -0.55
CA LYS A 29 3.96 10.20 -1.73
C LYS A 29 2.87 11.27 -1.58
N LEU A 30 1.64 10.88 -1.24
CA LEU A 30 0.55 11.80 -0.99
C LEU A 30 0.88 12.83 0.10
N GLN A 31 1.55 12.43 1.18
CA GLN A 31 1.97 13.39 2.21
C GLN A 31 2.93 14.45 1.65
N THR A 32 3.82 14.05 0.74
CA THR A 32 4.78 14.95 0.09
C THR A 32 4.07 15.90 -0.88
N GLU A 33 3.14 15.38 -1.69
CA GLU A 33 2.33 16.17 -2.62
C GLU A 33 1.43 17.17 -1.89
N LEU A 34 0.75 16.75 -0.82
CA LEU A 34 -0.07 17.64 0.00
C LEU A 34 0.75 18.76 0.64
N ARG A 35 2.00 18.47 1.03
CA ARG A 35 2.90 19.49 1.57
C ARG A 35 3.34 20.48 0.50
N SER A 36 3.65 20.01 -0.70
CA SER A 36 3.97 20.86 -1.85
C SER A 36 2.78 21.77 -2.20
N PHE A 37 1.58 21.21 -2.25
CA PHE A 37 0.33 21.93 -2.48
C PHE A 37 0.06 22.97 -1.38
N ALA A 38 0.18 22.60 -0.11
CA ALA A 38 0.01 23.52 1.01
C ALA A 38 1.02 24.67 0.97
N ASN A 39 2.28 24.39 0.63
CA ASN A 39 3.31 25.41 0.47
C ASN A 39 2.97 26.37 -0.69
N PHE A 40 2.52 25.84 -1.84
CA PHE A 40 2.11 26.65 -2.98
C PHE A 40 0.98 27.64 -2.61
N ILE A 41 -0.08 27.14 -1.96
CA ILE A 41 -1.19 27.99 -1.49
C ILE A 41 -0.71 29.00 -0.44
N THR A 42 0.20 28.61 0.44
CA THR A 42 0.74 29.52 1.47
C THR A 42 1.53 30.67 0.87
N VAL A 43 2.39 30.41 -0.13
CA VAL A 43 3.13 31.47 -0.84
C VAL A 43 2.17 32.39 -1.57
N LEU A 44 1.17 31.84 -2.26
CA LEU A 44 0.14 32.62 -2.94
C LEU A 44 -0.63 33.51 -1.97
N ALA A 45 -1.04 32.98 -0.82
CA ALA A 45 -1.77 33.71 0.21
C ALA A 45 -0.95 34.88 0.78
N ILE A 46 0.35 34.67 1.05
CA ILE A 46 1.24 35.73 1.53
C ILE A 46 1.42 36.82 0.46
N CYS A 47 1.63 36.45 -0.80
CA CYS A 47 1.74 37.43 -1.89
C CYS A 47 0.48 38.29 -2.01
N MET A 48 -0.71 37.68 -1.96
CA MET A 48 -1.99 38.40 -2.03
C MET A 48 -2.20 39.28 -0.79
N ALA A 49 -1.87 38.79 0.41
CA ALA A 49 -2.01 39.54 1.65
C ALA A 49 -1.09 40.77 1.70
N VAL A 50 0.18 40.63 1.29
CA VAL A 50 1.12 41.76 1.20
C VAL A 50 0.67 42.79 0.17
N ALA A 51 0.21 42.34 -1.01
CA ALA A 51 -0.30 43.23 -2.04
C ALA A 51 -1.52 44.04 -1.55
N MET A 52 -2.50 43.37 -0.92
CA MET A 52 -3.67 44.02 -0.34
C MET A 52 -3.30 44.99 0.79
N PHE A 53 -2.34 44.61 1.64
CA PHE A 53 -1.85 45.48 2.72
C PHE A 53 -1.19 46.75 2.18
N LEU A 54 -0.31 46.64 1.19
CA LEU A 54 0.34 47.80 0.56
C LEU A 54 -0.67 48.73 -0.11
N ILE A 55 -1.63 48.17 -0.86
CA ILE A 55 -2.69 48.95 -1.49
C ILE A 55 -3.52 49.68 -0.41
N GLY A 56 -3.89 48.98 0.67
CA GLY A 56 -4.60 49.57 1.80
C GLY A 56 -3.86 50.74 2.44
N CYS A 57 -2.56 50.58 2.73
CA CYS A 57 -1.74 51.65 3.31
C CYS A 57 -1.61 52.87 2.39
N ILE A 58 -1.46 52.66 1.08
CA ILE A 58 -1.33 53.75 0.10
C ILE A 58 -2.65 54.54 -0.02
N VAL A 59 -3.78 53.85 -0.12
CA VAL A 59 -5.11 54.49 -0.26
C VAL A 59 -5.49 55.25 1.01
N ALA A 60 -5.19 54.69 2.19
CA ALA A 60 -5.50 55.30 3.47
C ALA A 60 -4.49 56.37 3.93
N LYS A 61 -3.51 56.74 3.10
CA LYS A 61 -2.46 57.72 3.41
C LYS A 61 -1.77 57.47 4.76
N PHE A 62 -1.55 56.20 5.12
CA PHE A 62 -1.00 55.77 6.42
C PHE A 62 -1.80 56.16 7.68
N GLU A 63 -3.07 56.59 7.56
CA GLU A 63 -3.97 56.65 8.71
C GLU A 63 -4.49 55.23 9.04
N ASN A 64 -4.49 54.88 10.34
CA ASN A 64 -4.99 53.60 10.85
C ASN A 64 -4.34 52.35 10.21
N VAL A 65 -3.00 52.28 10.27
CA VAL A 65 -2.22 51.12 9.78
C VAL A 65 -2.63 49.80 10.44
N LEU A 66 -3.04 49.84 11.72
CA LEU A 66 -3.49 48.66 12.46
C LEU A 66 -4.76 48.04 11.87
N ASP A 67 -5.75 48.85 11.50
CA ASP A 67 -7.00 48.35 10.92
C ASP A 67 -6.76 47.70 9.55
N HIS A 68 -5.87 48.29 8.74
CA HIS A 68 -5.49 47.74 7.45
C HIS A 68 -4.65 46.46 7.56
N PHE A 69 -3.85 46.34 8.62
CA PHE A 69 -3.16 45.08 8.92
C PHE A 69 -4.15 43.98 9.29
N VAL A 70 -5.12 44.27 10.17
CA VAL A 70 -6.12 43.28 10.59
C VAL A 70 -7.04 42.90 9.43
N ILE A 71 -7.63 43.86 8.74
CA ILE A 71 -8.63 43.59 7.69
C ILE A 71 -7.99 43.17 6.38
N GLY A 72 -6.86 43.78 6.00
CA GLY A 72 -6.22 43.54 4.70
C GLY A 72 -5.26 42.34 4.69
N PHE A 73 -4.55 42.09 5.79
CA PHE A 73 -3.55 41.01 5.85
C PHE A 73 -4.09 39.76 6.56
N LEU A 74 -4.60 39.91 7.80
CA LEU A 74 -5.04 38.75 8.60
C LEU A 74 -6.24 38.02 7.97
N VAL A 75 -7.26 38.75 7.54
CA VAL A 75 -8.47 38.15 6.92
C VAL A 75 -8.11 37.40 5.64
N VAL A 76 -7.27 37.98 4.78
CA VAL A 76 -6.84 37.36 3.51
C VAL A 76 -6.06 36.07 3.77
N ILE A 77 -5.17 36.06 4.77
CA ILE A 77 -4.43 34.84 5.13
C ILE A 77 -5.39 33.77 5.62
N VAL A 78 -6.22 34.07 6.62
CA VAL A 78 -7.14 33.08 7.21
C VAL A 78 -8.11 32.51 6.17
N ALA A 79 -8.57 33.35 5.22
CA ALA A 79 -9.45 32.91 4.14
C ALA A 79 -8.80 31.93 3.16
N ASN A 80 -7.48 32.01 2.96
CA ASN A 80 -6.76 31.18 1.99
C ASN A 80 -6.15 29.90 2.60
N VAL A 81 -6.05 29.77 3.93
CA VAL A 81 -5.48 28.56 4.54
C VAL A 81 -6.46 27.37 4.41
N PRO A 82 -6.04 26.24 3.80
CA PRO A 82 -6.92 25.09 3.59
C PRO A 82 -7.05 24.24 4.87
N GLN A 83 -7.78 24.74 5.87
CA GLN A 83 -7.97 24.11 7.20
C GLN A 83 -8.59 22.71 7.12
N GLY A 84 -9.47 22.46 6.14
CA GLY A 84 -10.20 21.20 6.01
C GLY A 84 -9.49 20.09 5.22
N LEU A 85 -8.42 20.42 4.48
CA LEU A 85 -7.82 19.50 3.52
C LEU A 85 -7.25 18.22 4.16
N PRO A 86 -6.50 18.29 5.28
CA PRO A 86 -6.00 17.06 5.92
C PRO A 86 -7.13 16.16 6.42
N ALA A 87 -8.22 16.75 6.91
CA ALA A 87 -9.35 16.02 7.46
C ALA A 87 -10.13 15.27 6.38
N THR A 88 -10.36 15.89 5.21
CA THR A 88 -11.08 15.25 4.09
C THR A 88 -10.29 14.09 3.51
N VAL A 89 -8.98 14.25 3.32
CA VAL A 89 -8.09 13.17 2.84
C VAL A 89 -8.09 11.99 3.81
N MET A 90 -7.93 12.24 5.12
CA MET A 90 -7.92 11.17 6.12
C MET A 90 -9.26 10.43 6.18
N SER A 91 -10.38 11.14 5.99
CA SER A 91 -11.70 10.53 5.89
C SER A 91 -11.81 9.59 4.68
N GLN A 92 -11.33 10.02 3.52
CA GLN A 92 -11.32 9.20 2.31
C GLN A 92 -10.46 7.95 2.47
N LEU A 93 -9.23 8.08 2.99
CA LEU A 93 -8.35 6.95 3.28
C LEU A 93 -8.99 5.97 4.26
N ARG A 94 -9.69 6.44 5.30
CA ARG A 94 -10.43 5.55 6.22
C ARG A 94 -11.56 4.79 5.55
N ILE A 95 -12.31 5.44 4.67
CA ILE A 95 -13.39 4.77 3.91
C ILE A 95 -12.79 3.66 3.04
N ILE A 96 -11.67 3.93 2.37
CA ILE A 96 -10.95 2.95 1.56
C ILE A 96 -10.43 1.81 2.44
N ALA A 97 -9.81 2.11 3.59
CA ALA A 97 -9.34 1.12 4.55
C ALA A 97 -10.47 0.19 5.01
N ARG A 98 -11.64 0.76 5.32
CA ARG A 98 -12.83 -0.01 5.71
C ARG A 98 -13.31 -0.94 4.59
N ARG A 99 -13.33 -0.47 3.34
CA ARG A 99 -13.70 -1.29 2.17
C ARG A 99 -12.69 -2.41 1.91
N MET A 100 -11.40 -2.16 2.13
CA MET A 100 -10.34 -3.18 2.01
C MET A 100 -10.44 -4.22 3.14
N ALA A 101 -10.75 -3.80 4.37
CA ALA A 101 -10.97 -4.71 5.49
C ALA A 101 -12.14 -5.68 5.25
N GLN A 102 -13.20 -5.24 4.58
CA GLN A 102 -14.31 -6.12 4.18
C GLN A 102 -13.90 -7.21 3.17
N LYS A 103 -12.75 -7.04 2.50
CA LYS A 103 -12.16 -8.02 1.58
C LYS A 103 -10.99 -8.79 2.22
N ASN A 104 -10.95 -8.87 3.56
CA ASN A 104 -9.88 -9.53 4.33
C ASN A 104 -8.48 -8.91 4.16
N VAL A 105 -8.39 -7.64 3.73
CA VAL A 105 -7.11 -6.91 3.65
C VAL A 105 -6.97 -6.02 4.89
N TYR A 106 -6.02 -6.34 5.76
CA TYR A 106 -5.75 -5.58 6.97
C TYR A 106 -4.70 -4.49 6.75
N ILE A 107 -5.08 -3.23 6.94
CA ILE A 107 -4.19 -2.07 6.74
C ILE A 107 -3.76 -1.52 8.09
N LYS A 108 -2.45 -1.59 8.37
CA LYS A 108 -1.88 -1.11 9.64
C LYS A 108 -1.72 0.42 9.71
N LYS A 109 -1.44 1.06 8.57
CA LYS A 109 -1.26 2.51 8.44
C LYS A 109 -2.03 3.01 7.24
N LEU A 110 -2.82 4.08 7.40
CA LEU A 110 -3.66 4.62 6.32
C LEU A 110 -2.82 5.12 5.14
N ASP A 111 -1.62 5.63 5.39
CA ASP A 111 -0.72 6.16 4.37
C ASP A 111 -0.28 5.12 3.33
N LEU A 112 -0.37 3.81 3.67
CA LEU A 112 -0.05 2.70 2.76
C LEU A 112 -1.07 2.53 1.63
N ILE A 113 -2.29 3.05 1.81
CA ILE A 113 -3.36 2.95 0.80
C ILE A 113 -2.96 3.69 -0.47
N ASP A 114 -2.38 4.88 -0.29
CA ASP A 114 -1.86 5.68 -1.39
C ASP A 114 -0.67 4.99 -2.07
N GLU A 115 0.26 4.48 -1.28
CA GLU A 115 1.44 3.77 -1.80
C GLU A 115 1.07 2.54 -2.62
N LEU A 116 0.05 1.78 -2.20
CA LEU A 116 -0.46 0.63 -2.95
C LEU A 116 -1.12 1.07 -4.27
N GLY A 117 -1.85 2.19 -4.27
CA GLY A 117 -2.46 2.75 -5.48
C GLY A 117 -1.45 3.33 -6.47
N ALA A 118 -0.34 3.87 -5.96
CA ALA A 118 0.75 4.46 -6.75
C ALA A 118 1.91 3.49 -7.01
N ALA A 119 1.74 2.20 -6.69
CA ALA A 119 2.75 1.17 -6.91
C ALA A 119 2.84 0.83 -8.40
N SER A 120 4.05 0.94 -8.96
CA SER A 120 4.34 0.55 -10.34
C SER A 120 5.04 -0.82 -10.44
N VAL A 121 5.63 -1.29 -9.35
CA VAL A 121 6.37 -2.55 -9.26
C VAL A 121 5.94 -3.29 -8.02
N ILE A 122 5.60 -4.58 -8.17
CA ILE A 122 5.26 -5.47 -7.08
C ILE A 122 6.39 -6.49 -6.94
N CYS A 123 7.13 -6.40 -5.85
CA CYS A 123 8.08 -7.44 -5.45
C CYS A 123 7.34 -8.47 -4.60
N ALA A 124 7.12 -9.67 -5.14
CA ALA A 124 6.47 -10.76 -4.43
C ALA A 124 7.48 -11.87 -4.10
N ASP A 125 7.42 -12.40 -2.88
CA ASP A 125 8.17 -13.61 -2.52
C ASP A 125 7.52 -14.85 -3.15
N LYS A 126 8.29 -15.91 -3.37
CA LYS A 126 7.78 -17.14 -3.98
C LYS A 126 7.11 -18.04 -2.95
N SER A 127 7.88 -18.51 -1.97
CA SER A 127 7.46 -19.57 -1.06
C SER A 127 6.52 -19.02 0.02
N GLY A 128 5.29 -19.52 0.07
CA GLY A 128 4.30 -19.07 1.05
C GLY A 128 3.59 -17.77 0.69
N THR A 129 3.92 -17.16 -0.46
CA THR A 129 3.21 -16.00 -1.03
C THR A 129 2.62 -16.35 -2.40
N LEU A 130 3.44 -16.62 -3.41
CA LEU A 130 2.96 -17.09 -4.72
C LEU A 130 2.64 -18.59 -4.71
N THR A 131 3.32 -19.36 -3.86
CA THR A 131 3.11 -20.81 -3.70
C THR A 131 2.57 -21.13 -2.31
N MET A 132 1.87 -22.26 -2.19
CA MET A 132 1.29 -22.73 -0.92
C MET A 132 2.32 -23.23 0.11
N ASN A 133 3.63 -23.06 -0.14
CA ASN A 133 4.71 -23.60 0.69
C ASN A 133 4.55 -25.10 1.00
N GLN A 134 4.00 -25.85 0.05
CA GLN A 134 3.75 -27.29 0.14
C GLN A 134 4.29 -27.96 -1.11
N MET A 135 5.11 -28.99 -0.94
CA MET A 135 5.61 -29.79 -2.06
C MET A 135 4.56 -30.80 -2.49
N VAL A 136 4.17 -30.71 -3.76
CA VAL A 136 3.18 -31.59 -4.38
C VAL A 136 3.76 -32.09 -5.70
N VAL A 137 3.64 -33.40 -5.97
CA VAL A 137 3.97 -33.96 -7.29
C VAL A 137 2.98 -33.37 -8.28
N THR A 138 3.43 -32.77 -9.39
CA THR A 138 2.58 -32.11 -10.42
C THR A 138 2.43 -32.94 -11.69
N ASP A 139 3.45 -33.69 -12.06
CA ASP A 139 3.54 -34.40 -13.34
C ASP A 139 4.27 -35.73 -13.17
N LEU A 140 3.89 -36.73 -13.97
CA LEU A 140 4.54 -38.04 -14.02
C LEU A 140 4.93 -38.37 -15.47
N TRP A 141 6.19 -38.70 -15.71
CA TRP A 141 6.64 -39.21 -17.01
C TRP A 141 6.70 -40.74 -16.99
N TYR A 142 5.89 -41.40 -17.84
CA TYR A 142 5.85 -42.85 -17.92
C TYR A 142 5.52 -43.32 -19.36
N ASN A 143 6.23 -44.35 -19.83
CA ASN A 143 6.04 -44.96 -21.16
C ASN A 143 6.07 -43.96 -22.33
N GLY A 144 7.06 -43.07 -22.34
CA GLY A 144 7.21 -42.04 -23.38
C GLY A 144 6.14 -40.95 -23.38
N LYS A 145 5.30 -40.88 -22.35
CA LYS A 145 4.22 -39.90 -22.22
C LYS A 145 4.34 -39.12 -20.91
N MET A 146 4.09 -37.81 -21.00
CA MET A 146 3.91 -36.94 -19.85
C MET A 146 2.45 -37.01 -19.41
N ILE A 147 2.22 -37.45 -18.18
CA ILE A 147 0.93 -37.42 -17.51
C ILE A 147 0.95 -36.16 -16.65
N GLY A 148 0.49 -35.06 -17.24
CA GLY A 148 0.36 -33.78 -16.53
C GLY A 148 -0.95 -33.69 -15.77
N GLY A 149 -0.91 -33.04 -14.62
CA GLY A 149 -2.08 -32.86 -13.75
C GLY A 149 -2.07 -33.80 -12.56
N ALA A 150 -1.30 -33.42 -11.55
CA ALA A 150 -1.38 -33.98 -10.23
C ALA A 150 -1.78 -32.89 -9.20
N GLY A 151 -2.86 -32.94 -8.44
CA GLY A 151 -3.57 -34.06 -7.80
C GLY A 151 -3.64 -35.40 -8.50
N VAL A 152 -2.53 -36.14 -8.57
CA VAL A 152 -2.55 -37.46 -9.20
C VAL A 152 -3.19 -38.37 -8.18
N ASN A 153 -4.40 -38.77 -8.55
CA ASN A 153 -5.19 -39.78 -7.92
C ASN A 153 -4.41 -41.10 -7.91
N PHE A 154 -3.81 -41.40 -6.76
CA PHE A 154 -3.01 -42.58 -6.57
C PHE A 154 -3.85 -43.87 -6.69
N LYS A 155 -3.71 -44.60 -7.80
CA LYS A 155 -4.05 -46.02 -7.90
C LYS A 155 -2.87 -46.94 -7.50
N HIS A 156 -1.85 -46.40 -6.81
CA HIS A 156 -0.80 -47.22 -6.21
C HIS A 156 -1.36 -47.97 -4.99
N PRO A 157 -1.12 -49.28 -4.80
CA PRO A 157 -1.72 -50.08 -3.74
C PRO A 157 -1.57 -49.49 -2.31
N HIS A 158 -0.44 -48.81 -2.04
CA HIS A 158 -0.15 -48.18 -0.75
C HIS A 158 -0.91 -46.87 -0.46
N ILE A 159 -1.63 -46.32 -1.45
CA ILE A 159 -2.25 -44.99 -1.35
C ILE A 159 -3.79 -45.08 -1.39
N ARG A 160 -4.31 -46.31 -1.54
CA ARG A 160 -5.72 -46.64 -1.39
C ARG A 160 -6.26 -46.38 0.01
N THR A 161 -5.41 -46.47 1.04
CA THR A 161 -5.77 -46.25 2.45
C THR A 161 -6.14 -44.79 2.72
N MET A 162 -5.50 -43.85 2.02
CA MET A 162 -5.70 -42.41 2.22
C MET A 162 -6.91 -41.87 1.46
N LYS A 163 -7.26 -42.51 0.33
CA LYS A 163 -8.39 -42.14 -0.53
C LYS A 163 -9.77 -42.38 0.10
N SER A 164 -9.88 -43.37 1.00
CA SER A 164 -11.12 -43.65 1.75
C SER A 164 -11.44 -42.59 2.82
N ALA A 165 -10.42 -41.94 3.38
CA ALA A 165 -10.60 -40.86 4.36
C ALA A 165 -11.04 -39.54 3.69
N VAL A 166 -10.56 -39.28 2.46
CA VAL A 166 -10.79 -38.02 1.73
C VAL A 166 -12.10 -38.00 0.95
N LYS A 167 -12.72 -39.16 0.66
CA LYS A 167 -14.02 -39.27 -0.04
C LYS A 167 -15.18 -38.55 0.68
N ASN A 168 -15.00 -38.14 1.94
CA ASN A 168 -15.98 -37.37 2.70
C ASN A 168 -15.98 -35.85 2.43
N ILE A 169 -15.08 -35.31 1.59
CA ILE A 169 -14.99 -33.87 1.35
C ILE A 169 -15.48 -33.56 -0.07
N LYS A 170 -16.65 -32.91 -0.17
CA LYS A 170 -17.38 -32.63 -1.42
C LYS A 170 -16.69 -31.56 -2.28
N SER A 171 -16.63 -31.82 -3.58
CA SER A 171 -16.19 -30.95 -4.67
C SER A 171 -17.08 -29.70 -4.85
N GLY A 172 -16.81 -28.64 -4.08
CA GLY A 172 -17.54 -27.37 -4.16
C GLY A 172 -16.81 -26.23 -4.88
N ASP A 173 -15.50 -26.08 -4.70
CA ASP A 173 -14.80 -24.85 -5.12
C ASP A 173 -13.81 -25.11 -6.26
N ARG A 174 -14.21 -24.66 -7.46
CA ARG A 174 -13.34 -24.56 -8.64
C ARG A 174 -12.23 -23.54 -8.35
N LEU A 175 -10.98 -23.97 -8.44
CA LEU A 175 -9.81 -23.10 -8.55
C LEU A 175 -9.83 -22.43 -9.93
N GLU A 176 -9.61 -21.12 -9.97
CA GLU A 176 -9.59 -20.30 -11.20
C GLU A 176 -8.62 -20.86 -12.25
N GLU A 177 -8.95 -20.68 -13.53
CA GLU A 177 -8.08 -21.08 -14.64
C GLU A 177 -6.78 -20.24 -14.64
N PRO A 178 -5.61 -20.85 -14.92
CA PRO A 178 -4.35 -20.11 -14.95
C PRO A 178 -4.36 -19.04 -16.05
N LEU A 179 -3.76 -17.89 -15.75
CA LEU A 179 -3.72 -16.71 -16.63
C LEU A 179 -3.23 -17.07 -18.05
N PRO A 180 -3.78 -16.41 -19.09
CA PRO A 180 -3.46 -16.71 -20.49
C PRO A 180 -1.99 -16.43 -20.85
N ASP A 181 -1.57 -17.11 -21.93
CA ASP A 181 -0.22 -17.33 -22.49
C ASP A 181 0.69 -16.10 -22.77
N ILE A 182 0.40 -14.93 -22.20
CA ILE A 182 1.18 -13.70 -22.39
C ILE A 182 2.60 -13.82 -21.77
N LEU A 183 2.80 -14.72 -20.80
CA LEU A 183 4.11 -14.93 -20.14
C LEU A 183 4.89 -16.15 -20.64
N THR A 184 4.30 -17.01 -21.47
CA THR A 184 4.92 -18.28 -21.92
C THR A 184 5.73 -18.15 -23.23
N GLY A 185 5.90 -16.94 -23.77
CA GLY A 185 6.83 -16.65 -24.87
C GLY A 185 6.49 -17.32 -26.20
N LYS A 186 5.30 -17.91 -26.36
CA LYS A 186 4.78 -18.43 -27.63
C LYS A 186 4.11 -17.32 -28.44
N LEU A 187 4.86 -16.27 -28.78
CA LEU A 187 4.53 -15.43 -29.93
C LEU A 187 5.35 -15.96 -31.10
N GLY A 188 4.67 -16.69 -31.98
CA GLY A 188 5.23 -17.08 -33.26
C GLY A 188 5.59 -15.84 -34.07
N PHE A 189 6.89 -15.69 -34.32
CA PHE A 189 7.41 -15.23 -35.60
C PHE A 189 8.03 -16.44 -36.29
#